data_AF-A0A1X6P460-F1
#
_entry.id   AF-A0A1X6P460-F1
#
_cell.length_a   1.000
_cell.length_b   1.000
_cell.length_c   1.000
_cell.angle_alpha   90.00
_cell.angle_beta   90.00
_cell.angle_gamma   90.00
#
_symmetry.space_group_name_H-M   'P 1'
#
loop_
_entity.id
_entity.type
_entity.pdbx_description
1 polymer ?
#
loop_
_entity_poly.entity_id
_entity_poly.type
_entity_poly.pdbx_seq_one_letter_code
_entity_poly.pdbx_strand_id
1 'polypeptide(L)'
;MECGIFGRTAVTQCFTAEPAEPWNFLTRSLPPGPISMRPYFAAVWLAGVWIRYTVLLPLRLATLVIGLLGFFVGFFFISTVMPRRSKVTIAANKFLVRYLASVFVASWSGYVRYHGQRPRPGINQIYVANHTSPIDLGLLIKDYPFACIGQRHGGLVGALQGLVSNIQNHVYFDREEGRDRAAVQRLLTAHVSTPGNEPMLVFPEGTCVNNRYCIMFKKGSFQLGATVFPVAIKYHAGFADPFRNSSVASFPRHLLDLMTSWAVVADVYYLPPQKQRPGEGAAAFASRVKDLIAARAGLTSIGWDGFLKRHPIAPRFRQQRQRATLFALSRRPQAAAARTAAGGTAGAPPLNGTQLS
;
A
#
# COMPACT_ATOMS: atom_id res chain seq x y z
N MET A 1 15.06 29.57 -14.90
CA MET A 1 14.08 28.69 -15.60
C MET A 1 13.52 27.66 -14.62
N GLU A 2 12.52 28.05 -13.83
CA GLU A 2 11.83 27.17 -12.87
C GLU A 2 10.38 26.94 -13.33
N CYS A 3 10.18 26.13 -14.35
CA CYS A 3 8.82 25.84 -14.87
C CYS A 3 8.54 24.32 -14.99
N GLY A 4 9.15 23.51 -14.12
CA GLY A 4 9.04 22.04 -14.18
C GLY A 4 8.23 21.35 -13.07
N ILE A 5 8.03 21.99 -11.91
CA ILE A 5 7.66 21.26 -10.69
C ILE A 5 6.16 21.38 -10.31
N PHE A 6 5.44 22.40 -10.79
CA PHE A 6 4.06 22.69 -10.36
C PHE A 6 2.92 21.98 -11.14
N GLY A 7 3.22 20.94 -11.93
CA GLY A 7 2.28 20.36 -12.89
C GLY A 7 1.44 19.15 -12.46
N ARG A 8 1.75 18.49 -11.33
CA ARG A 8 1.07 17.22 -10.95
C ARG A 8 0.09 17.45 -9.80
N THR A 9 -1.20 17.23 -10.06
CA THR A 9 -2.23 17.24 -9.00
C THR A 9 -2.02 16.04 -8.06
N ALA A 10 -2.42 16.16 -6.79
CA ALA A 10 -2.35 15.06 -5.82
C ALA A 10 -2.94 13.73 -6.33
N VAL A 11 -3.91 13.83 -7.25
CA VAL A 11 -4.59 12.71 -7.94
C VAL A 11 -3.64 11.86 -8.80
N THR A 12 -2.67 12.46 -9.49
CA THR A 12 -1.72 11.68 -10.32
C THR A 12 -0.49 11.23 -9.53
N GLN A 13 -0.20 11.89 -8.41
CA GLN A 13 0.97 11.58 -7.58
C GLN A 13 0.81 10.28 -6.78
N CYS A 14 -0.41 9.88 -6.42
CA CYS A 14 -0.63 8.66 -5.63
C CYS A 14 -0.39 7.35 -6.40
N PHE A 15 -0.26 7.41 -7.73
CA PHE A 15 0.00 6.26 -8.60
C PHE A 15 1.37 6.29 -9.29
N THR A 16 2.26 7.15 -8.81
CA THR A 16 3.64 7.19 -9.28
C THR A 16 4.57 6.68 -8.21
N ALA A 17 5.63 5.98 -8.64
CA ALA A 17 6.78 5.65 -7.81
C ALA A 17 7.22 6.89 -7.03
N GLU A 18 7.64 6.68 -5.80
CA GLU A 18 8.22 7.76 -5.01
C GLU A 18 9.52 8.17 -5.70
N PRO A 19 9.68 9.44 -6.13
CA PRO A 19 10.99 9.91 -6.51
C PRO A 19 11.82 9.80 -5.24
N ALA A 20 12.71 8.80 -5.19
CA ALA A 20 13.54 8.65 -4.03
C ALA A 20 14.31 9.96 -3.90
N GLU A 21 14.29 10.56 -2.71
CA GLU A 21 15.41 11.41 -2.36
C GLU A 21 16.69 10.60 -2.64
N PRO A 22 17.72 11.21 -3.25
CA PRO A 22 18.73 10.56 -4.10
C PRO A 22 19.60 9.47 -3.45
N TRP A 23 19.32 9.13 -2.21
CA TRP A 23 20.13 8.33 -1.30
C TRP A 23 20.04 6.81 -1.52
N ASN A 24 19.04 6.29 -2.24
CA ASN A 24 18.90 4.84 -2.43
C ASN A 24 19.68 4.28 -3.63
N PHE A 25 20.22 5.13 -4.51
CA PHE A 25 20.99 4.74 -5.71
C PHE A 25 20.30 3.69 -6.59
N LEU A 26 18.97 3.62 -6.57
CA LEU A 26 18.20 2.74 -7.45
C LEU A 26 17.90 3.47 -8.75
N THR A 27 18.39 2.94 -9.87
CA THR A 27 18.23 3.57 -11.21
C THR A 27 16.77 3.87 -11.55
N ARG A 28 15.83 3.01 -11.11
CA ARG A 28 14.39 3.16 -11.33
C ARG A 28 13.72 4.24 -10.47
N SER A 29 14.40 4.73 -9.43
CA SER A 29 13.91 5.81 -8.57
C SER A 29 14.44 7.18 -9.02
N LEU A 30 15.34 7.22 -10.00
CA LEU A 30 15.85 8.47 -10.57
C LEU A 30 14.77 9.14 -11.45
N PRO A 31 14.70 10.49 -11.44
CA PRO A 31 13.83 11.22 -12.35
C PRO A 31 14.14 10.91 -13.83
N PRO A 32 13.12 10.89 -14.71
CA PRO A 32 13.35 10.73 -16.14
C PRO A 32 14.14 11.93 -16.70
N GLY A 33 15.27 11.66 -17.34
CA GLY A 33 16.17 12.67 -17.91
C GLY A 33 17.62 12.19 -17.96
N PRO A 34 18.55 12.99 -18.51
CA PRO A 34 19.97 12.68 -18.47
C PRO A 34 20.45 12.59 -17.01
N ILE A 35 21.01 11.44 -16.66
CA ILE A 35 21.56 11.19 -15.31
C ILE A 35 22.87 11.98 -15.21
N SER A 36 22.83 13.14 -14.56
CA SER A 36 24.02 13.88 -14.18
C SER A 36 24.33 13.57 -12.71
N MET A 37 25.35 12.72 -12.50
CA MET A 37 25.85 12.38 -11.17
C MET A 37 27.28 12.89 -11.03
N ARG A 38 27.62 13.42 -9.84
CA ARG A 38 29.03 13.72 -9.53
C ARG A 38 29.85 12.42 -9.59
N PRO A 39 31.12 12.43 -10.03
CA PRO A 39 31.93 11.22 -10.20
C PRO A 39 31.95 10.29 -8.99
N TYR A 40 32.04 10.86 -7.78
CA TYR A 40 31.95 10.10 -6.52
C TYR A 40 30.63 9.33 -6.38
N PHE A 41 29.49 9.96 -6.66
CA PHE A 41 28.18 9.30 -6.61
C PHE A 41 28.01 8.25 -7.71
N ALA A 42 28.61 8.46 -8.88
CA ALA A 42 28.62 7.46 -9.95
C ALA A 42 29.41 6.21 -9.55
N ALA A 43 30.56 6.38 -8.88
CA ALA A 43 31.35 5.26 -8.37
C ALA A 43 30.58 4.45 -7.30
N VAL A 44 29.95 5.13 -6.33
CA VAL A 44 29.09 4.49 -5.32
C VAL A 44 27.90 3.77 -5.96
N TRP A 45 27.27 4.39 -6.95
CA TRP A 45 26.17 3.78 -7.70
C TRP A 45 26.63 2.52 -8.46
N LEU A 46 27.77 2.56 -9.16
CA LEU A 46 28.33 1.41 -9.87
C LEU A 46 28.67 0.26 -8.91
N ALA A 47 29.31 0.57 -7.78
CA ALA A 47 29.57 -0.42 -6.73
C ALA A 47 28.26 -1.03 -6.20
N GLY A 48 27.23 -0.20 -5.98
CA GLY A 48 25.91 -0.67 -5.56
C GLY A 48 25.20 -1.52 -6.62
N VAL A 49 25.34 -1.20 -7.91
CA VAL A 49 24.84 -2.07 -9.00
C VAL A 49 25.58 -3.40 -8.97
N TRP A 50 26.91 -3.40 -8.88
CA TRP A 50 27.69 -4.62 -8.81
C TRP A 50 27.23 -5.50 -7.65
N ILE A 51 27.22 -4.98 -6.42
CA ILE A 51 26.79 -5.72 -5.21
C ILE A 51 25.36 -6.28 -5.37
N ARG A 52 24.41 -5.48 -5.84
CA ARG A 52 23.01 -5.92 -5.93
C ARG A 52 22.81 -7.05 -6.93
N TYR A 53 23.54 -7.03 -8.05
CA TYR A 53 23.34 -8.00 -9.14
C TYR A 53 24.26 -9.22 -9.04
N THR A 54 25.48 -9.08 -8.52
CA THR A 54 26.44 -10.20 -8.43
C THR A 54 26.42 -10.90 -7.08
N VAL A 55 26.01 -10.22 -6.00
CA VAL A 55 25.99 -10.79 -4.64
C VAL A 55 24.55 -10.99 -4.15
N LEU A 56 23.75 -9.92 -4.07
CA LEU A 56 22.42 -10.00 -3.45
C LEU A 56 21.43 -10.82 -4.29
N LEU A 57 21.35 -10.58 -5.59
CA LEU A 57 20.40 -11.27 -6.46
C LEU A 57 20.62 -12.79 -6.51
N PRO A 58 21.85 -13.33 -6.70
CA PRO A 58 22.07 -14.78 -6.65
C PRO A 58 21.73 -15.40 -5.30
N LEU A 59 22.12 -14.75 -4.19
CA LEU A 59 21.80 -15.23 -2.84
C LEU A 59 20.28 -15.28 -2.60
N ARG A 60 19.56 -14.26 -3.08
CA ARG A 60 18.11 -14.16 -3.00
C ARG A 60 17.40 -15.19 -3.85
N LEU A 61 17.90 -15.45 -5.06
CA LEU A 61 17.38 -16.49 -5.92
C LEU A 61 17.61 -17.87 -5.31
N ALA A 62 18.80 -18.13 -4.77
CA ALA A 62 19.10 -19.37 -4.04
C ALA A 62 18.16 -19.55 -2.84
N THR A 63 17.95 -18.50 -2.04
CA THR A 63 17.00 -18.50 -0.91
C THR A 63 15.59 -18.87 -1.37
N LEU A 64 15.11 -18.28 -2.47
CA LEU A 64 13.79 -18.56 -3.02
C LEU A 64 13.69 -20.01 -3.52
N VAL A 65 14.67 -20.49 -4.29
CA VAL A 65 14.68 -21.84 -4.86
C VAL A 65 14.73 -22.90 -3.76
N ILE A 66 15.70 -22.79 -2.85
CA ILE A 66 15.85 -23.74 -1.72
C ILE A 66 14.59 -23.71 -0.85
N GLY A 67 14.07 -22.52 -0.56
CA GLY A 67 12.87 -22.36 0.24
C GLY A 67 11.63 -22.99 -0.41
N LEU A 68 11.45 -22.81 -1.73
CA LEU A 68 10.37 -23.44 -2.50
C LEU A 68 10.50 -24.96 -2.53
N LEU A 69 11.71 -25.52 -2.71
CA LEU A 69 11.93 -26.96 -2.62
C LEU A 69 11.51 -27.50 -1.24
N GLY A 70 11.92 -26.83 -0.17
CA GLY A 70 11.50 -27.17 1.19
C GLY A 70 9.98 -27.09 1.39
N PHE A 71 9.31 -26.11 0.77
CA PHE A 71 7.85 -26.02 0.80
C PHE A 71 7.20 -27.22 0.12
N PHE A 72 7.64 -27.61 -1.06
CA PHE A 72 7.06 -28.75 -1.78
C PHE A 72 7.30 -30.08 -1.07
N VAL A 73 8.49 -30.28 -0.49
CA VAL A 73 8.79 -31.46 0.36
C VAL A 73 7.87 -31.50 1.57
N GLY A 74 7.73 -30.38 2.29
CA GLY A 74 6.82 -30.27 3.44
C GLY A 74 5.36 -30.50 3.06
N PHE A 75 4.91 -29.92 1.94
CA PHE A 75 3.56 -30.10 1.43
C PHE A 75 3.27 -31.57 1.08
N PHE A 76 4.21 -32.23 0.39
CA PHE A 76 4.11 -33.63 0.04
C PHE A 76 4.02 -34.51 1.29
N PHE A 77 4.89 -34.28 2.29
CA PHE A 77 4.87 -35.02 3.55
C PHE A 77 3.52 -34.86 4.29
N ILE A 78 3.05 -33.62 4.45
CA ILE A 78 1.76 -33.36 5.12
C ILE A 78 0.62 -34.04 4.37
N SER A 79 0.62 -33.97 3.04
CA SER A 79 -0.47 -34.50 2.21
C SER A 79 -0.53 -36.02 2.14
N THR A 80 0.61 -36.71 2.34
CA THR A 80 0.73 -38.17 2.19
C THR A 80 0.75 -38.90 3.53
N VAL A 81 1.40 -38.34 4.54
CA VAL A 81 1.64 -39.02 5.83
C VAL A 81 0.62 -38.62 6.89
N MET A 82 0.20 -37.36 6.92
CA MET A 82 -0.64 -36.87 8.01
C MET A 82 -2.13 -37.19 7.80
N PRO A 83 -2.89 -37.50 8.87
CA PRO A 83 -4.31 -37.78 8.76
C PRO A 83 -5.09 -36.62 8.16
N ARG A 84 -5.94 -36.89 7.17
CA ARG A 84 -6.79 -35.87 6.56
C ARG A 84 -7.71 -35.23 7.59
N ARG A 85 -7.84 -33.91 7.54
CA ARG A 85 -8.74 -33.08 8.39
C ARG A 85 -8.48 -33.14 9.90
N SER A 86 -7.30 -33.59 10.34
CA SER A 86 -6.91 -33.47 11.76
C SER A 86 -6.52 -32.03 12.12
N LYS A 87 -6.68 -31.65 13.40
CA LYS A 87 -6.23 -30.33 13.91
C LYS A 87 -4.73 -30.11 13.68
N VAL A 88 -3.93 -31.17 13.78
CA VAL A 88 -2.47 -31.12 13.58
C VAL A 88 -2.15 -30.84 12.11
N THR A 89 -2.83 -31.51 11.18
CA THR A 89 -2.68 -31.29 9.73
C THR A 89 -3.04 -29.84 9.37
N ILE A 90 -4.11 -29.29 9.94
CA ILE A 90 -4.50 -27.89 9.72
C ILE A 90 -3.42 -26.93 10.25
N ALA A 91 -2.88 -27.18 11.44
CA ALA A 91 -1.81 -26.37 12.01
C ALA A 91 -0.52 -26.43 11.18
N ALA A 92 -0.13 -27.63 10.72
CA ALA A 92 1.03 -27.85 9.86
C ALA A 92 0.87 -27.13 8.51
N ASN A 93 -0.31 -27.22 7.91
CA ASN A 93 -0.68 -26.48 6.70
C ASN A 93 -0.55 -24.97 6.86
N LYS A 94 -1.10 -24.41 7.97
CA LYS A 94 -0.96 -22.99 8.30
C LYS A 94 0.50 -22.59 8.51
N PHE A 95 1.29 -23.43 9.18
CA PHE A 95 2.73 -23.21 9.31
C PHE A 95 3.42 -23.19 7.95
N LEU A 96 3.09 -24.11 7.05
CA LEU A 96 3.72 -24.21 5.74
C LEU A 96 3.45 -22.99 4.85
N VAL A 97 2.24 -22.41 4.90
CA VAL A 97 1.95 -21.16 4.18
C VAL A 97 2.73 -19.98 4.77
N ARG A 98 2.83 -19.90 6.10
CA ARG A 98 3.66 -18.87 6.77
C ARG A 98 5.14 -19.03 6.43
N TYR A 99 5.62 -20.27 6.32
CA TYR A 99 6.97 -20.58 5.85
C TYR A 99 7.17 -20.09 4.40
N LEU A 100 6.25 -20.41 3.49
CA LEU A 100 6.31 -19.94 2.10
C LEU A 100 6.33 -18.40 2.02
N ALA A 101 5.46 -17.73 2.76
CA ALA A 101 5.46 -16.28 2.86
C ALA A 101 6.77 -15.74 3.45
N SER A 102 7.36 -16.43 4.43
CA SER A 102 8.65 -16.06 5.02
C SER A 102 9.80 -16.19 4.03
N VAL A 103 9.84 -17.27 3.24
CA VAL A 103 10.79 -17.48 2.14
C VAL A 103 10.65 -16.37 1.09
N PHE A 104 9.41 -16.07 0.70
CA PHE A 104 9.10 -15.02 -0.26
C PHE A 104 9.63 -13.66 0.24
N VAL A 105 9.35 -13.31 1.50
CA VAL A 105 9.88 -12.08 2.12
C VAL A 105 11.40 -12.09 2.25
N ALA A 106 12.01 -13.23 2.59
CA ALA A 106 13.47 -13.37 2.67
C ALA A 106 14.14 -13.21 1.30
N SER A 107 13.46 -13.59 0.19
CA SER A 107 13.99 -13.51 -1.17
C SER A 107 14.24 -12.09 -1.69
N TRP A 108 13.87 -11.05 -0.95
CA TRP A 108 14.28 -9.66 -1.22
C TRP A 108 14.84 -8.96 0.03
N SER A 109 15.39 -9.75 0.96
CA SER A 109 15.90 -9.27 2.25
C SER A 109 14.86 -8.45 3.02
N GLY A 110 13.62 -8.94 3.05
CA GLY A 110 12.52 -8.25 3.69
C GLY A 110 12.65 -8.22 5.22
N TYR A 111 12.75 -7.01 5.78
CA TYR A 111 12.75 -6.77 7.22
C TYR A 111 11.43 -6.11 7.62
N VAL A 112 10.64 -6.84 8.41
CA VAL A 112 9.29 -6.41 8.81
C VAL A 112 9.23 -6.29 10.32
N ARG A 113 8.85 -5.12 10.82
CA ARG A 113 8.58 -4.89 12.25
C ARG A 113 7.08 -4.84 12.47
N TYR A 114 6.61 -5.68 13.37
CA TYR A 114 5.21 -5.73 13.76
C TYR A 114 5.03 -4.99 15.08
N HIS A 115 4.06 -4.09 15.11
CA HIS A 115 3.79 -3.19 16.22
C HIS A 115 2.36 -3.33 16.70
N GLY A 116 2.15 -3.09 17.99
CA GLY A 116 0.85 -3.25 18.63
C GLY A 116 0.50 -4.71 18.89
N GLN A 117 -0.65 -4.93 19.53
CA GLN A 117 -1.12 -6.27 19.81
C GLN A 117 -1.81 -6.86 18.60
N ARG A 118 -1.29 -7.97 18.08
CA ARG A 118 -1.99 -8.75 17.07
C ARG A 118 -3.34 -9.21 17.61
N PRO A 119 -4.45 -8.84 16.97
CA PRO A 119 -5.76 -9.21 17.48
C PRO A 119 -5.99 -10.72 17.48
N ARG A 120 -6.76 -11.19 18.48
CA ARG A 120 -7.13 -12.60 18.56
C ARG A 120 -8.21 -12.92 17.52
N PRO A 121 -8.11 -14.06 16.83
CA PRO A 121 -9.14 -14.48 15.88
C PRO A 121 -10.46 -14.68 16.58
N GLY A 122 -11.52 -14.24 15.93
CA GLY A 122 -12.88 -14.45 16.36
C GLY A 122 -13.82 -14.46 15.18
N ILE A 123 -15.08 -14.77 15.46
CA ILE A 123 -16.15 -14.77 14.48
C ILE A 123 -16.53 -13.32 14.16
N ASN A 124 -16.95 -13.09 12.92
CA ASN A 124 -17.44 -11.79 12.44
C ASN A 124 -16.40 -10.66 12.59
N GLN A 125 -15.16 -10.96 12.18
CA GLN A 125 -14.03 -10.04 12.18
C GLN A 125 -13.43 -9.91 10.78
N ILE A 126 -13.04 -8.69 10.41
CA ILE A 126 -12.26 -8.43 9.20
C ILE A 126 -11.05 -7.56 9.50
N TYR A 127 -9.96 -7.81 8.80
CA TYR A 127 -8.74 -7.02 8.85
C TYR A 127 -8.69 -6.16 7.61
N VAL A 128 -8.37 -4.88 7.80
CA VAL A 128 -8.36 -3.90 6.71
C VAL A 128 -7.02 -3.19 6.70
N ALA A 129 -6.35 -3.17 5.55
CA ALA A 129 -5.05 -2.52 5.40
C ALA A 129 -5.00 -1.57 4.19
N ASN A 130 -4.14 -0.54 4.28
CA ASN A 130 -3.69 0.19 3.09
C ASN A 130 -2.88 -0.73 2.17
N HIS A 131 -2.83 -0.41 0.86
CA HIS A 131 -2.28 -1.33 -0.14
C HIS A 131 -1.26 -0.65 -1.04
N THR A 132 0.03 -0.92 -0.81
CA THR A 132 1.11 -0.39 -1.64
C THR A 132 1.59 -1.35 -2.71
N SER A 133 1.49 -2.65 -2.46
CA SER A 133 2.04 -3.64 -3.36
C SER A 133 1.38 -5.01 -3.19
N PRO A 134 1.31 -5.87 -4.21
CA PRO A 134 0.83 -7.24 -4.02
C PRO A 134 1.63 -8.03 -2.97
N ILE A 135 2.88 -7.62 -2.69
CA ILE A 135 3.69 -8.24 -1.63
C ILE A 135 3.16 -7.98 -0.21
N ASP A 136 2.28 -6.98 -0.01
CA ASP A 136 1.68 -6.66 1.29
C ASP A 136 1.00 -7.89 1.91
N LEU A 137 0.36 -8.71 1.07
CA LEU A 137 -0.25 -9.96 1.49
C LEU A 137 0.79 -10.94 2.05
N GLY A 138 1.94 -11.08 1.38
CA GLY A 138 3.04 -11.93 1.87
C GLY A 138 3.63 -11.44 3.18
N LEU A 139 3.77 -10.12 3.36
CA LEU A 139 4.24 -9.54 4.63
C LEU A 139 3.30 -9.84 5.79
N LEU A 140 1.99 -9.78 5.55
CA LEU A 140 0.98 -10.07 6.58
C LEU A 140 0.83 -11.58 6.83
N ILE A 141 0.85 -12.40 5.78
CA ILE A 141 0.79 -13.87 5.91
C ILE A 141 1.99 -14.42 6.68
N LYS A 142 3.18 -13.85 6.49
CA LYS A 142 4.39 -14.22 7.27
C LYS A 142 4.12 -14.18 8.79
N ASP A 143 3.46 -13.13 9.27
CA ASP A 143 3.12 -13.03 10.68
C ASP A 143 1.92 -13.92 11.05
N TYR A 144 0.86 -13.87 10.25
CA TYR A 144 -0.42 -14.47 10.60
C TYR A 144 -1.17 -15.03 9.38
N PRO A 145 -1.74 -16.25 9.43
CA PRO A 145 -2.25 -16.96 8.24
C PRO A 145 -3.60 -16.40 7.81
N PHE A 146 -3.59 -15.19 7.26
CA PHE A 146 -4.76 -14.52 6.72
C PHE A 146 -5.30 -15.27 5.50
N ALA A 147 -6.63 -15.37 5.43
CA ALA A 147 -7.31 -15.55 4.16
C ALA A 147 -7.45 -14.17 3.49
N CYS A 148 -7.44 -14.15 2.17
CA CYS A 148 -7.67 -12.94 1.41
C CYS A 148 -8.73 -13.16 0.34
N ILE A 149 -9.34 -12.07 -0.09
CA ILE A 149 -10.17 -12.05 -1.27
C ILE A 149 -9.36 -11.66 -2.51
N GLY A 150 -9.45 -12.45 -3.57
CA GLY A 150 -8.68 -12.23 -4.80
C GLY A 150 -9.44 -12.61 -6.06
N GLN A 151 -9.01 -12.09 -7.20
CA GLN A 151 -9.54 -12.53 -8.49
C GLN A 151 -8.89 -13.88 -8.87
N ARG A 152 -9.67 -14.79 -9.45
CA ARG A 152 -9.12 -16.00 -10.08
C ARG A 152 -8.21 -15.62 -11.25
N HIS A 153 -7.06 -16.29 -11.32
CA HIS A 153 -6.11 -16.19 -12.41
C HIS A 153 -5.97 -17.53 -13.13
N GLY A 154 -5.69 -17.49 -14.44
CA GLY A 154 -5.38 -18.69 -15.22
C GLY A 154 -3.90 -19.07 -15.20
N GLY A 155 -3.56 -20.17 -15.88
CA GLY A 155 -2.19 -20.64 -16.05
C GLY A 155 -1.50 -21.05 -14.74
N LEU A 156 -0.18 -20.86 -14.68
CA LEU A 156 0.64 -21.24 -13.51
C LEU A 156 0.21 -20.54 -12.22
N VAL A 157 -0.23 -19.27 -12.31
CA VAL A 157 -0.73 -18.50 -11.17
C VAL A 157 -2.02 -19.12 -10.62
N GLY A 158 -2.91 -19.56 -11.50
CA GLY A 158 -4.13 -20.28 -11.11
C GLY A 158 -3.84 -21.62 -10.42
N ALA A 159 -2.86 -22.38 -10.93
CA ALA A 159 -2.43 -23.63 -10.30
C ALA A 159 -1.87 -23.39 -8.88
N LEU A 160 -1.05 -22.35 -8.70
CA LEU A 160 -0.55 -21.94 -7.40
C LEU A 160 -1.68 -21.47 -6.47
N GLN A 161 -2.64 -20.69 -6.98
CA GLN A 161 -3.85 -20.31 -6.23
C GLN A 161 -4.66 -21.52 -5.79
N GLY A 162 -4.79 -22.54 -6.64
CA GLY A 162 -5.47 -23.80 -6.30
C GLY A 162 -4.74 -24.55 -5.19
N LEU A 163 -3.41 -24.63 -5.27
CA LEU A 163 -2.60 -25.25 -4.23
C LEU A 163 -2.76 -24.54 -2.88
N VAL A 164 -2.69 -23.21 -2.86
CA VAL A 164 -2.85 -22.43 -1.62
C VAL A 164 -4.30 -22.51 -1.10
N SER A 165 -5.31 -22.55 -1.97
CA SER A 165 -6.72 -22.77 -1.61
C SER A 165 -6.97 -24.11 -0.90
N ASN A 166 -6.18 -25.14 -1.24
CA ASN A 166 -6.29 -26.44 -0.57
C ASN A 166 -5.76 -26.40 0.87
N ILE A 167 -5.03 -25.34 1.23
CA ILE A 167 -4.32 -25.19 2.51
C ILE A 167 -5.01 -24.13 3.40
N GLN A 168 -5.58 -23.09 2.80
CA GLN A 168 -6.30 -22.00 3.47
C GLN A 168 -7.58 -21.62 2.70
N ASN A 169 -8.60 -21.19 3.43
CA ASN A 169 -9.89 -20.81 2.84
C ASN A 169 -9.84 -19.39 2.25
N HIS A 170 -9.08 -19.21 1.17
CA HIS A 170 -9.10 -17.96 0.41
C HIS A 170 -10.40 -17.84 -0.39
N VAL A 171 -10.92 -16.62 -0.48
CA VAL A 171 -12.13 -16.32 -1.26
C VAL A 171 -11.68 -15.84 -2.64
N TYR A 172 -11.95 -16.61 -3.68
CA TYR A 172 -11.68 -16.21 -5.05
C TYR A 172 -12.97 -15.94 -5.82
N PHE A 173 -12.97 -14.88 -6.63
CA PHE A 173 -14.08 -14.53 -7.50
C PHE A 173 -13.65 -14.52 -8.97
N ASP A 174 -14.57 -14.88 -9.86
CA ASP A 174 -14.34 -14.75 -11.29
C ASP A 174 -14.46 -13.29 -11.74
N ARG A 175 -13.82 -12.94 -12.86
CA ARG A 175 -13.73 -11.53 -13.30
C ARG A 175 -15.10 -10.89 -13.54
N GLU A 176 -16.09 -11.70 -13.89
CA GLU A 176 -17.48 -11.31 -14.08
C GLU A 176 -18.23 -11.19 -12.75
N GLU A 177 -18.11 -12.18 -11.87
CA GLU A 177 -18.67 -12.14 -10.50
C GLU A 177 -18.07 -11.02 -9.64
N GLY A 178 -16.82 -10.66 -9.87
CA GLY A 178 -16.16 -9.51 -9.22
C GLY A 178 -16.80 -8.17 -9.54
N ARG A 179 -17.63 -8.09 -10.60
CA ARG A 179 -18.49 -6.93 -10.88
C ARG A 179 -19.79 -6.98 -10.07
N ASP A 180 -20.25 -8.16 -9.68
CA ASP A 180 -21.38 -8.35 -8.77
C ASP A 180 -20.94 -8.15 -7.31
N ARG A 181 -21.12 -6.92 -6.83
CA ARG A 181 -20.83 -6.53 -5.45
C ARG A 181 -21.63 -7.35 -4.43
N ALA A 182 -22.83 -7.80 -4.77
CA ALA A 182 -23.68 -8.57 -3.86
C ALA A 182 -23.17 -10.00 -3.70
N ALA A 183 -22.71 -10.65 -4.78
CA ALA A 183 -22.03 -11.93 -4.71
C ALA A 183 -20.78 -11.87 -3.82
N VAL A 184 -19.91 -10.89 -4.05
CA VAL A 184 -18.70 -10.68 -3.23
C VAL A 184 -19.03 -10.46 -1.76
N GLN A 185 -20.06 -9.66 -1.47
CA GLN A 185 -20.49 -9.40 -0.10
C GLN A 185 -21.01 -10.68 0.58
N ARG A 186 -21.81 -11.50 -0.13
CA ARG A 186 -22.29 -12.79 0.39
C ARG A 186 -21.15 -13.75 0.74
N LEU A 187 -20.15 -13.86 -0.14
CA LEU A 187 -18.97 -14.71 0.11
C LEU A 187 -18.17 -14.23 1.32
N LEU A 188 -17.96 -12.91 1.45
CA LEU A 188 -17.28 -12.33 2.61
C LEU A 188 -18.07 -12.59 3.90
N THR A 189 -19.39 -12.35 3.90
CA THR A 189 -20.25 -12.62 5.06
C THR A 189 -20.21 -14.10 5.47
N ALA A 190 -20.31 -15.01 4.51
CA ALA A 190 -20.23 -16.45 4.76
C ALA A 190 -18.88 -16.84 5.38
N HIS A 191 -17.77 -16.31 4.83
CA HIS A 191 -16.43 -16.59 5.35
C HIS A 191 -16.24 -16.11 6.78
N VAL A 192 -16.62 -14.87 7.09
CA VAL A 192 -16.38 -14.28 8.43
C VAL A 192 -17.33 -14.84 9.49
N SER A 193 -18.48 -15.38 9.09
CA SER A 193 -19.46 -15.97 10.00
C SER A 193 -19.15 -17.43 10.34
N THR A 194 -18.30 -18.09 9.55
CA THR A 194 -17.96 -19.52 9.74
C THR A 194 -16.90 -19.69 10.83
N PRO A 195 -17.19 -20.38 11.94
CA PRO A 195 -16.20 -20.66 12.99
C PRO A 195 -15.03 -21.50 12.46
N GLY A 196 -13.80 -21.14 12.84
CA GLY A 196 -12.60 -21.88 12.46
C GLY A 196 -11.94 -21.45 11.15
N ASN A 197 -12.62 -20.63 10.35
CA ASN A 197 -12.02 -20.01 9.17
C ASN A 197 -10.83 -19.11 9.52
N GLU A 198 -9.91 -18.97 8.57
CA GLU A 198 -8.81 -18.02 8.68
C GLU A 198 -9.33 -16.58 8.76
N PRO A 199 -8.66 -15.70 9.50
CA PRO A 199 -9.04 -14.29 9.57
C PRO A 199 -8.98 -13.65 8.18
N MET A 200 -10.05 -12.93 7.83
CA MET A 200 -10.21 -12.32 6.51
C MET A 200 -9.47 -10.99 6.44
N LEU A 201 -8.54 -10.86 5.49
CA LEU A 201 -7.83 -9.63 5.16
C LEU A 201 -8.37 -9.01 3.87
N VAL A 202 -8.67 -7.72 3.92
CA VAL A 202 -9.19 -6.93 2.80
C VAL A 202 -8.35 -5.67 2.59
N PHE A 203 -8.06 -5.36 1.34
CA PHE A 203 -7.44 -4.11 0.90
C PHE A 203 -8.50 -3.21 0.23
N PRO A 204 -9.27 -2.42 0.99
CA PRO A 204 -10.45 -1.72 0.49
C PRO A 204 -10.13 -0.57 -0.48
N GLU A 205 -8.86 -0.16 -0.63
CA GLU A 205 -8.43 0.72 -1.71
C GLU A 205 -8.75 0.12 -3.09
N GLY A 206 -8.72 -1.22 -3.21
CA GLY A 206 -9.01 -1.95 -4.44
C GLY A 206 -7.97 -1.75 -5.56
N THR A 207 -6.85 -1.09 -5.26
CA THR A 207 -5.68 -0.98 -6.12
C THR A 207 -4.45 -0.65 -5.27
N CYS A 208 -3.25 -0.88 -5.82
CA CYS A 208 -2.02 -0.44 -5.17
C CYS A 208 -1.85 1.09 -5.31
N VAL A 209 -1.51 1.75 -4.21
CA VAL A 209 -1.23 3.19 -4.06
C VAL A 209 0.19 3.35 -3.54
N ASN A 210 0.90 4.40 -3.94
CA ASN A 210 2.27 4.58 -3.45
C ASN A 210 2.33 4.81 -1.92
N ASN A 211 3.53 4.70 -1.38
CA ASN A 211 3.82 4.75 0.05
C ASN A 211 3.68 6.17 0.68
N ARG A 212 2.92 7.08 0.06
CA ARG A 212 2.71 8.47 0.51
C ARG A 212 1.26 8.82 0.76
N TYR A 213 0.33 8.15 0.07
CA TYR A 213 -1.09 8.46 0.14
C TYR A 213 -1.88 7.22 0.55
N CYS A 214 -3.03 7.46 1.18
CA CYS A 214 -4.06 6.44 1.38
C CYS A 214 -5.34 6.96 0.74
N ILE A 215 -5.83 6.24 -0.28
CA ILE A 215 -6.99 6.66 -1.07
C ILE A 215 -8.31 6.23 -0.43
N MET A 216 -9.43 6.63 -1.03
CA MET A 216 -10.75 6.25 -0.55
C MET A 216 -10.91 4.73 -0.42
N PHE A 217 -11.38 4.30 0.74
CA PHE A 217 -11.76 2.91 0.98
C PHE A 217 -13.14 2.62 0.42
N LYS A 218 -13.29 1.51 -0.30
CA LYS A 218 -14.58 1.02 -0.76
C LYS A 218 -15.41 0.55 0.42
N LYS A 219 -16.67 0.99 0.49
CA LYS A 219 -17.60 0.71 1.60
C LYS A 219 -18.02 -0.76 1.75
N GLY A 220 -17.81 -1.63 0.76
CA GLY A 220 -18.36 -2.99 0.73
C GLY A 220 -17.97 -3.85 1.94
N SER A 221 -16.70 -3.83 2.35
CA SER A 221 -16.24 -4.54 3.56
C SER A 221 -16.80 -3.97 4.86
N PHE A 222 -17.23 -2.71 4.85
CA PHE A 222 -17.77 -1.99 6.00
C PHE A 222 -19.30 -2.14 6.13
N GLN A 223 -19.94 -2.87 5.21
CA GLN A 223 -21.38 -3.19 5.25
C GLN A 223 -21.65 -4.58 5.85
N LEU A 224 -20.62 -5.32 6.23
CA LEU A 224 -20.74 -6.70 6.73
C LEU A 224 -21.27 -6.79 8.18
N GLY A 225 -21.28 -5.68 8.92
CA GLY A 225 -21.54 -5.72 10.38
C GLY A 225 -20.42 -6.38 11.19
N ALA A 226 -19.28 -6.67 10.56
CA ALA A 226 -18.10 -7.26 11.19
C ALA A 226 -17.30 -6.23 11.99
N THR A 227 -16.61 -6.70 13.03
CA THR A 227 -15.61 -5.88 13.73
C THR A 227 -14.39 -5.69 12.84
N VAL A 228 -14.01 -4.45 12.57
CA VAL A 228 -12.88 -4.10 11.69
C VAL A 228 -11.62 -3.94 12.51
N PHE A 229 -10.57 -4.67 12.16
CA PHE A 229 -9.22 -4.53 12.71
C PHE A 229 -8.35 -3.76 11.70
N PRO A 230 -8.07 -2.47 11.94
CA PRO A 230 -7.25 -1.71 11.02
C PRO A 230 -5.79 -2.14 11.13
N VAL A 231 -5.11 -2.23 9.99
CA VAL A 231 -3.69 -2.55 9.88
C VAL A 231 -3.04 -1.47 9.02
N ALA A 232 -2.02 -0.82 9.55
CA ALA A 232 -1.30 0.22 8.82
C ALA A 232 0.08 -0.32 8.39
N ILE A 233 0.39 -0.20 7.10
CA ILE A 233 1.65 -0.63 6.50
C ILE A 233 2.40 0.62 6.04
N LYS A 234 3.65 0.77 6.47
CA LYS A 234 4.54 1.84 6.00
C LYS A 234 5.88 1.27 5.59
N TYR A 235 6.31 1.57 4.37
CA TYR A 235 7.61 1.17 3.86
C TYR A 235 8.67 2.26 4.04
N HIS A 236 9.93 1.85 4.11
CA HIS A 236 11.08 2.76 4.10
C HIS A 236 11.63 2.90 2.68
N ALA A 237 11.32 4.03 2.04
CA ALA A 237 11.70 4.32 0.65
C ALA A 237 13.24 4.39 0.41
N GLY A 238 14.01 4.55 1.50
CA GLY A 238 15.48 4.54 1.45
C GLY A 238 16.09 3.21 1.02
N PHE A 239 15.38 2.09 1.15
CA PHE A 239 15.91 0.75 0.79
C PHE A 239 15.32 0.19 -0.50
N ALA A 240 14.02 0.44 -0.73
CA ALA A 240 13.30 0.02 -1.93
C ALA A 240 12.05 0.90 -2.13
N ASP A 241 11.62 1.05 -3.39
CA ASP A 241 10.25 1.44 -3.69
C ASP A 241 9.42 0.18 -4.02
N PRO A 242 8.53 -0.26 -3.10
CA PRO A 242 7.71 -1.44 -3.31
C PRO A 242 6.44 -1.14 -4.10
N PHE A 243 6.15 0.12 -4.41
CA PHE A 243 4.94 0.50 -5.11
C PHE A 243 4.85 -0.18 -6.48
N ARG A 244 3.74 -0.88 -6.72
CA ARG A 244 3.48 -1.51 -8.01
C ARG A 244 2.50 -0.69 -8.84
N ASN A 245 2.99 -0.20 -9.99
CA ASN A 245 2.11 0.24 -11.06
C ASN A 245 1.90 -0.85 -12.13
N SER A 246 0.76 -1.54 -12.05
CA SER A 246 0.41 -2.63 -12.97
C SER A 246 0.24 -2.21 -14.44
N SER A 247 0.09 -0.91 -14.74
CA SER A 247 0.04 -0.43 -16.13
C SER A 247 1.42 -0.15 -16.72
N VAL A 248 2.48 -0.19 -15.91
CA VAL A 248 3.86 0.12 -16.31
C VAL A 248 4.73 -1.12 -16.26
N ALA A 249 4.62 -1.92 -15.20
CA ALA A 249 5.46 -3.10 -15.00
C ALA A 249 4.63 -4.38 -14.78
N SER A 250 5.06 -5.47 -15.42
CA SER A 250 4.55 -6.81 -15.17
C SER A 250 4.90 -7.26 -13.75
N PHE A 251 4.17 -8.23 -13.19
CA PHE A 251 4.45 -8.73 -11.84
C PHE A 251 5.84 -9.38 -11.72
N PRO A 252 6.30 -10.22 -12.66
CA PRO A 252 7.66 -10.76 -12.60
C PRO A 252 8.73 -9.67 -12.66
N ARG A 253 8.53 -8.64 -13.49
CA ARG A 253 9.45 -7.49 -13.53
C ARG A 253 9.51 -6.77 -12.18
N HIS A 254 8.35 -6.55 -11.57
CA HIS A 254 8.25 -5.96 -10.22
C HIS A 254 8.99 -6.80 -9.18
N LEU A 255 8.86 -8.13 -9.21
CA LEU A 255 9.60 -9.02 -8.32
C LEU A 255 11.12 -8.90 -8.54
N LEU A 256 11.58 -8.87 -9.79
CA LEU A 256 12.99 -8.64 -10.09
C LEU A 256 13.49 -7.29 -9.56
N ASP A 257 12.67 -6.24 -9.68
CA ASP A 257 13.01 -4.93 -9.13
C ASP A 257 13.14 -4.99 -7.59
N LEU A 258 12.27 -5.71 -6.89
CA LEU A 258 12.41 -5.96 -5.45
C LEU A 258 13.68 -6.78 -5.12
N MET A 259 13.92 -7.88 -5.84
CA MET A 259 15.09 -8.74 -5.66
C MET A 259 16.42 -8.05 -5.98
N THR A 260 16.38 -6.96 -6.74
CA THR A 260 17.55 -6.09 -7.03
C THR A 260 17.52 -4.79 -6.25
N SER A 261 16.68 -4.64 -5.22
CA SER A 261 16.71 -3.50 -4.27
C SER A 261 17.75 -3.72 -3.16
N TRP A 262 17.98 -2.75 -2.28
CA TRP A 262 18.85 -2.96 -1.12
C TRP A 262 18.20 -3.90 -0.11
N ALA A 263 16.97 -3.60 0.28
CA ALA A 263 16.12 -4.43 1.13
C ALA A 263 14.67 -3.91 1.04
N VAL A 264 13.69 -4.72 1.41
CA VAL A 264 12.31 -4.23 1.60
C VAL A 264 12.05 -4.10 3.09
N VAL A 265 12.07 -2.88 3.59
CA VAL A 265 11.90 -2.60 5.02
C VAL A 265 10.50 -2.03 5.25
N ALA A 266 9.74 -2.65 6.15
CA ALA A 266 8.36 -2.27 6.42
C ALA A 266 8.02 -2.28 7.92
N ASP A 267 7.21 -1.32 8.34
CA ASP A 267 6.52 -1.32 9.62
C ASP A 267 5.04 -1.67 9.42
N VAL A 268 4.59 -2.67 10.16
CA VAL A 268 3.19 -3.12 10.19
C VAL A 268 2.63 -2.82 11.58
N TYR A 269 1.60 -1.99 11.65
CA TYR A 269 0.93 -1.63 12.89
C TYR A 269 -0.44 -2.29 12.94
N TYR A 270 -0.70 -3.08 13.98
CA TYR A 270 -2.05 -3.54 14.32
C TYR A 270 -2.72 -2.49 15.22
N LEU A 271 -3.86 -1.95 14.77
CA LEU A 271 -4.61 -0.93 15.51
C LEU A 271 -5.78 -1.54 16.29
N PRO A 272 -6.30 -0.83 17.32
CA PRO A 272 -7.46 -1.28 18.08
C PRO A 272 -8.71 -1.53 17.20
N PRO A 273 -9.55 -2.52 17.55
CA PRO A 273 -10.76 -2.84 16.81
C PRO A 273 -11.73 -1.67 16.70
N GLN A 274 -12.39 -1.58 15.56
CA GLN A 274 -13.38 -0.56 15.25
C GLN A 274 -14.72 -1.23 14.91
N LYS A 275 -15.79 -0.69 15.48
CA LYS A 275 -17.17 -1.00 15.10
C LYS A 275 -17.82 0.24 14.51
N GLN A 276 -18.83 0.02 13.68
CA GLN A 276 -19.69 1.07 13.17
C GLN A 276 -20.46 1.69 14.34
N ARG A 277 -20.44 3.03 14.45
CA ARG A 277 -21.13 3.75 15.52
C ARG A 277 -22.64 3.84 15.22
N PRO A 278 -23.50 4.03 16.24
CA PRO A 278 -24.91 4.32 16.01
C PRO A 278 -25.07 5.53 15.07
N GLY A 279 -25.86 5.38 14.00
CA GLY A 279 -26.09 6.43 12.99
C GLY A 279 -24.94 6.67 12.00
N GLU A 280 -23.79 6.02 12.15
CA GLU A 280 -22.66 6.14 11.21
C GLU A 280 -22.95 5.30 9.96
N GLY A 281 -22.98 5.90 8.77
CA GLY A 281 -23.10 5.14 7.52
C GLY A 281 -21.81 4.37 7.17
N ALA A 282 -21.92 3.29 6.39
CA ALA A 282 -20.77 2.45 6.03
C ALA A 282 -19.62 3.22 5.32
N ALA A 283 -19.95 4.24 4.52
CA ALA A 283 -18.95 5.09 3.88
C ALA A 283 -18.21 5.99 4.89
N ALA A 284 -18.92 6.54 5.88
CA ALA A 284 -18.33 7.32 6.95
C ALA A 284 -17.44 6.43 7.84
N PHE A 285 -17.90 5.22 8.16
CA PHE A 285 -17.10 4.23 8.88
C PHE A 285 -15.81 3.86 8.12
N ALA A 286 -15.92 3.61 6.81
CA ALA A 286 -14.76 3.36 5.95
C ALA A 286 -13.77 4.54 5.95
N SER A 287 -14.26 5.78 5.85
CA SER A 287 -13.41 6.96 5.91
C SER A 287 -12.70 7.09 7.25
N ARG A 288 -13.42 6.90 8.36
CA ARG A 288 -12.82 6.96 9.70
C ARG A 288 -11.71 5.92 9.88
N VAL A 289 -11.94 4.68 9.45
CA VAL A 289 -10.92 3.61 9.53
C VAL A 289 -9.72 3.92 8.63
N LYS A 290 -9.96 4.43 7.41
CA LYS A 290 -8.90 4.92 6.53
C LYS A 290 -8.06 5.99 7.21
N ASP A 291 -8.69 6.99 7.84
CA ASP A 291 -7.98 8.09 8.48
C ASP A 291 -7.14 7.61 9.68
N LEU A 292 -7.61 6.62 10.44
CA LEU A 292 -6.81 5.97 11.49
C LEU A 292 -5.56 5.28 10.92
N ILE A 293 -5.71 4.54 9.83
CA ILE A 293 -4.59 3.85 9.16
C ILE A 293 -3.59 4.87 8.59
N ALA A 294 -4.10 5.88 7.89
CA ALA A 294 -3.29 6.92 7.28
C ALA A 294 -2.50 7.71 8.34
N ALA A 295 -3.16 8.10 9.43
CA ALA A 295 -2.51 8.78 10.55
C ALA A 295 -1.40 7.92 11.17
N ARG A 296 -1.65 6.61 11.37
CA ARG A 296 -0.65 5.72 11.99
C ARG A 296 0.56 5.46 11.09
N ALA A 297 0.36 5.32 9.78
CA ALA A 297 1.43 5.11 8.80
C ALA A 297 2.11 6.41 8.33
N GLY A 298 1.64 7.59 8.76
CA GLY A 298 2.14 8.87 8.24
C GLY A 298 1.87 9.03 6.75
N LEU A 299 0.69 8.61 6.28
CA LEU A 299 0.22 8.74 4.90
C LEU A 299 -0.75 9.91 4.79
N THR A 300 -0.73 10.59 3.65
CA THR A 300 -1.71 11.63 3.35
C THR A 300 -3.03 10.99 2.94
N SER A 301 -4.07 11.15 3.77
CA SER A 301 -5.42 10.67 3.47
C SER A 301 -6.05 11.52 2.36
N ILE A 302 -6.55 10.88 1.29
CA ILE A 302 -7.24 11.55 0.20
C ILE A 302 -8.59 10.90 -0.11
N GLY A 303 -9.55 11.71 -0.58
CA GLY A 303 -10.93 11.28 -0.85
C GLY A 303 -11.20 10.76 -2.27
N TRP A 304 -10.16 10.48 -3.05
CA TRP A 304 -10.30 10.06 -4.45
C TRP A 304 -10.36 8.55 -4.59
N ASP A 305 -11.10 8.05 -5.59
CA ASP A 305 -11.17 6.64 -5.96
C ASP A 305 -9.98 6.22 -6.83
N GLY A 306 -9.59 4.95 -6.75
CA GLY A 306 -8.57 4.30 -7.56
C GLY A 306 -8.90 4.21 -9.06
N PHE A 307 -10.14 4.53 -9.47
CA PHE A 307 -10.56 4.59 -10.88
C PHE A 307 -9.66 5.50 -11.73
N LEU A 308 -9.18 6.60 -11.13
CA LEU A 308 -8.31 7.58 -11.79
C LEU A 308 -6.94 7.02 -12.18
N LYS A 309 -6.54 5.85 -11.66
CA LYS A 309 -5.34 5.13 -12.09
C LYS A 309 -5.44 4.63 -13.53
N ARG A 310 -6.63 4.19 -13.96
CA ARG A 310 -6.87 3.63 -15.30
C ARG A 310 -7.48 4.64 -16.27
N HIS A 311 -8.13 5.68 -15.75
CA HIS A 311 -8.73 6.75 -16.53
C HIS A 311 -8.13 8.09 -16.11
N PRO A 312 -6.89 8.39 -16.53
CA PRO A 312 -6.27 9.66 -16.21
C PRO A 312 -7.11 10.80 -16.80
N ILE A 313 -7.37 11.84 -15.99
CA ILE A 313 -8.11 13.03 -16.43
C ILE A 313 -7.46 13.59 -17.69
N ALA A 314 -8.26 13.83 -18.74
CA ALA A 314 -7.78 14.32 -20.03
C ALA A 314 -6.97 15.63 -19.87
N PRO A 315 -5.91 15.84 -20.67
CA PRO A 315 -5.01 16.99 -20.52
C PRO A 315 -5.72 18.35 -20.55
N ARG A 316 -6.79 18.48 -21.35
CA ARG A 316 -7.59 19.71 -21.49
C ARG A 316 -8.15 20.20 -20.16
N PHE A 317 -8.72 19.30 -19.34
CA PHE A 317 -9.26 19.65 -18.03
C PHE A 317 -8.16 20.04 -17.03
N ARG A 318 -6.96 19.44 -17.13
CA ARG A 318 -5.81 19.82 -16.30
C ARG A 318 -5.34 21.24 -16.65
N GLN A 319 -5.21 21.55 -17.94
CA GLN A 319 -4.82 22.87 -18.43
C GLN A 319 -5.87 23.94 -18.07
N GLN A 320 -7.16 23.63 -18.22
CA GLN A 320 -8.24 24.56 -17.85
C GLN A 320 -8.22 24.89 -16.35
N ARG A 321 -7.97 23.88 -15.50
CA ARG A 321 -7.88 24.08 -14.06
C ARG A 321 -6.59 24.81 -13.65
N GLN A 322 -5.45 24.54 -14.30
CA GLN A 322 -4.22 25.31 -14.11
C GLN A 322 -4.42 26.78 -14.51
N ARG A 323 -5.07 27.04 -15.66
CA ARG A 323 -5.44 28.40 -16.09
C ARG A 323 -6.37 29.09 -15.09
N ALA A 324 -7.39 28.39 -14.58
CA ALA A 324 -8.29 28.93 -13.57
C ALA A 324 -7.58 29.24 -12.24
N THR A 325 -6.68 28.38 -11.78
CA THR A 325 -5.86 28.62 -10.58
C THR A 325 -4.90 29.79 -10.78
N LEU A 326 -4.21 29.86 -11.93
CA LEU A 326 -3.33 30.98 -12.28
C LEU A 326 -4.12 32.30 -12.34
N PHE A 327 -5.32 32.28 -12.92
CA PHE A 327 -6.23 33.41 -12.97
C PHE A 327 -6.72 33.85 -11.58
N ALA A 328 -6.98 32.91 -10.67
CA ALA A 328 -7.35 33.23 -9.29
C ALA A 328 -6.17 33.79 -8.48
N LEU A 329 -4.96 33.27 -8.70
CA LEU A 329 -3.74 33.73 -8.04
C LEU A 329 -3.31 35.12 -8.53
N SER A 330 -3.49 35.43 -9.82
CA SER A 330 -3.17 36.77 -10.36
C SER A 330 -4.09 37.88 -9.82
N ARG A 331 -5.28 37.53 -9.30
CA ARG A 331 -6.22 38.48 -8.66
C ARG A 331 -5.95 38.73 -7.18
N ARG A 332 -5.22 37.85 -6.48
CA ARG A 332 -4.86 38.05 -5.06
C ARG A 332 -3.97 39.27 -4.80
N PRO A 333 -2.94 39.59 -5.61
CA PRO A 333 -2.17 40.82 -5.41
C PRO A 333 -2.97 42.09 -5.72
N GLN A 334 -3.94 42.06 -6.65
CA GLN A 334 -4.80 43.21 -6.96
C GLN A 334 -5.78 43.53 -5.83
N ALA A 335 -6.37 42.51 -5.19
CA ALA A 335 -7.26 42.71 -4.05
C ALA A 335 -6.52 43.16 -2.77
N ALA A 336 -5.25 42.76 -2.60
CA ALA A 336 -4.40 43.22 -1.49
C ALA A 336 -3.93 44.68 -1.69
N ALA A 337 -3.57 45.06 -2.92
CA ALA A 337 -3.19 46.43 -3.28
C ALA A 337 -4.38 47.42 -3.18
N ALA A 338 -5.59 47.00 -3.57
CA ALA A 338 -6.79 47.83 -3.44
C ALA A 338 -7.17 48.12 -1.97
N ARG A 339 -6.86 47.19 -1.04
CA ARG A 339 -7.11 47.37 0.40
C ARG A 339 -6.08 48.28 1.08
N THR A 340 -4.85 48.30 0.59
CA THR A 340 -3.79 49.21 1.09
C THR A 340 -4.00 50.64 0.59
N ALA A 341 -4.52 50.81 -0.63
CA ALA A 341 -4.86 52.14 -1.17
C ALA A 341 -6.07 52.79 -0.46
N ALA A 342 -7.01 52.00 0.07
CA ALA A 342 -8.22 52.51 0.72
C ALA A 342 -8.06 52.84 2.23
N GLY A 343 -6.97 52.43 2.88
CA GLY A 343 -6.73 52.61 4.33
C GLY A 343 -5.81 53.78 4.70
N GLY A 344 -5.38 54.58 3.72
CA GLY A 344 -4.29 55.55 3.87
C GLY A 344 -4.71 57.02 4.05
N THR A 345 -5.80 57.33 4.73
CA THR A 345 -6.10 58.73 5.14
C THR A 345 -6.88 58.78 6.46
N ALA A 346 -6.19 58.65 7.59
CA ALA A 346 -6.64 59.20 8.86
C ALA A 346 -5.40 59.54 9.70
N GLY A 347 -5.15 60.85 9.84
CA GLY A 347 -3.97 61.41 10.51
C GLY A 347 -3.91 61.07 12.01
N ALA A 348 -2.70 60.83 12.49
CA ALA A 348 -2.38 60.69 13.90
C ALA A 348 -2.35 62.07 14.60
N PRO A 349 -2.82 62.22 15.84
CA PRO A 349 -2.55 63.39 16.65
C PRO A 349 -1.16 63.29 17.33
N PRO A 350 -0.52 64.42 17.69
CA PRO A 350 0.86 64.43 18.16
C PRO A 350 0.99 63.97 19.61
N LEU A 351 2.09 63.27 19.89
CA LEU A 351 2.52 62.86 21.23
C LEU A 351 3.20 64.04 21.93
N ASN A 352 2.60 64.55 23.01
CA ASN A 352 3.29 65.40 23.97
C ASN A 352 3.92 64.52 25.07
N GLY A 353 5.25 64.59 25.18
CA GLY A 353 5.99 64.01 26.27
C GLY A 353 6.07 64.96 27.47
N THR A 354 6.05 64.39 28.68
CA THR A 354 6.72 65.00 29.84
C THR A 354 7.17 63.92 30.80
N GLN A 355 8.40 64.08 31.29
CA GLN A 355 9.14 63.25 32.24
C GLN A 355 8.69 63.47 33.70
N LEU A 356 9.03 62.47 34.54
CA LEU A 356 9.47 62.55 35.95
C LEU A 356 8.53 63.27 36.96
N SER A 357 7.77 62.50 37.75
CA SER A 357 8.05 62.13 39.16
C SER A 357 6.88 61.32 39.73
#